data_AF-A0A966Q7C4-F1
#
_entry.id   AF-A0A966Q7C4-F1
#
_cell.length_a   1.000
_cell.length_b   1.000
_cell.length_c   1.000
_cell.angle_alpha   90.00
_cell.angle_beta   90.00
_cell.angle_gamma   90.00
#
_symmetry.space_group_name_H-M   'P 1'
#
loop_
_entity.id
_entity.type
_entity.pdbx_description
1 polymer ?
#
loop_
_entity_poly.entity_id
_entity_poly.type
_entity_poly.pdbx_seq_one_letter_code
_entity_poly.pdbx_strand_id
1 'polypeptide(L)'
;GGGQIIQGDARNSLEVQSSSGKWSTAVNCSSGSAESWFIGGNGGVTSRGRLIMDNSGLSDATVQVTPFTETGPLPSTSFTIKAASEKTIRIDSLAPGAARTVFKVEVLSGRVSTFFFDERVKGLKNLGGDFVNPALPARTNFLPAVPASFGNGSKFTYRLRLMATGKLDGTASVEVVSKDGVYVPVGLSEIPLNSQEVVDVPISDLSIGKSNFALKVSATAPVVAALYTDVSFNRMSDFAWITSAQSFRKTSINLYGLEPTITFVGDRISITLEWKNKSGKISRKSLVGDEIINWKVPSNTRLITISNFTTAVGSLSWNTTDGVAYLPLVSGAAPDSATRPIADIAVIQPRS
;
A
#
# COMPACT_ATOMS: atom_id res chain seq x y z
N GLY A 1 -22.34 -1.71 8.19
CA GLY A 1 -21.48 -1.01 7.22
C GLY A 1 -21.21 -1.98 6.10
N GLY A 2 -21.77 -1.75 4.92
CA GLY A 2 -21.47 -2.57 3.75
C GLY A 2 -20.19 -2.05 3.11
N GLY A 3 -19.12 -2.83 3.15
CA GLY A 3 -17.98 -2.60 2.26
C GLY A 3 -18.46 -2.80 0.83
N GLN A 4 -18.25 -1.81 -0.04
CA GLN A 4 -18.45 -2.05 -1.46
C GLN A 4 -17.26 -2.85 -1.97
N ILE A 5 -17.48 -4.13 -2.25
CA ILE A 5 -16.53 -4.93 -3.02
C ILE A 5 -16.55 -4.38 -4.43
N ILE A 6 -15.49 -3.65 -4.77
CA ILE A 6 -15.28 -3.14 -6.12
C ILE A 6 -14.58 -4.26 -6.91
N GLN A 7 -15.37 -5.10 -7.59
CA GLN A 7 -14.79 -6.11 -8.49
C GLN A 7 -14.06 -5.41 -9.65
N GLY A 8 -12.73 -5.39 -9.55
CA GLY A 8 -11.83 -5.11 -10.66
C GLY A 8 -11.97 -6.16 -11.76
N ASP A 9 -11.44 -5.86 -12.94
CA ASP A 9 -11.08 -6.92 -13.90
C ASP A 9 -10.29 -8.01 -13.14
N ALA A 10 -10.35 -9.27 -13.58
CA ALA A 10 -9.67 -10.42 -12.97
C ALA A 10 -8.14 -10.25 -12.82
N ARG A 11 -7.60 -9.12 -13.28
CA ARG A 11 -6.18 -8.76 -13.34
C ARG A 11 -5.73 -7.75 -12.28
N ASN A 12 -6.64 -7.04 -11.59
CA ASN A 12 -6.37 -6.19 -10.41
C ASN A 12 -7.70 -5.74 -9.77
N SER A 13 -8.15 -6.42 -8.72
CA SER A 13 -9.21 -5.89 -7.84
C SER A 13 -8.58 -5.01 -6.77
N LEU A 14 -9.23 -3.89 -6.47
CA LEU A 14 -8.94 -3.07 -5.30
C LEU A 14 -10.18 -3.07 -4.43
N GLU A 15 -9.98 -3.00 -3.13
CA GLU A 15 -11.07 -2.82 -2.19
C GLU A 15 -10.96 -1.45 -1.55
N VAL A 16 -12.08 -0.72 -1.50
CA VAL A 16 -12.20 0.52 -0.72
C VAL A 16 -13.19 0.24 0.40
N GLN A 17 -12.74 0.45 1.63
CA GLN A 17 -13.61 0.36 2.80
C GLN A 17 -13.69 1.72 3.48
N SER A 18 -14.86 2.04 4.04
CA SER A 18 -14.99 3.18 4.92
C SER A 18 -15.84 2.83 6.13
N SER A 19 -15.59 3.55 7.21
CA SER A 19 -16.40 3.54 8.41
C SER A 19 -16.92 4.96 8.62
N SER A 20 -18.24 5.10 8.69
CA SER A 20 -18.90 6.42 8.60
C SER A 20 -18.37 7.39 9.63
N GLY A 21 -17.83 8.53 9.15
CA GLY A 21 -17.23 9.57 9.98
C GLY A 21 -16.02 9.11 10.80
N LYS A 22 -15.39 8.00 10.44
CA LYS A 22 -14.30 7.37 11.19
C LYS A 22 -13.02 7.24 10.38
N TRP A 23 -13.08 6.57 9.24
CA TRP A 23 -11.92 6.37 8.39
C TRP A 23 -12.32 5.93 6.98
N SER A 24 -11.40 6.05 6.03
CA SER A 24 -11.47 5.43 4.70
C SER A 24 -10.15 4.75 4.40
N THR A 25 -10.17 3.67 3.64
CA THR A 25 -8.95 2.92 3.33
C THR A 25 -9.07 2.21 1.99
N ALA A 26 -7.94 1.83 1.41
CA ALA A 26 -7.91 0.96 0.27
C ALA A 26 -6.75 -0.03 0.27
N VAL A 27 -6.98 -1.17 -0.38
CA VAL A 27 -5.97 -2.22 -0.52
C VAL A 27 -6.07 -2.88 -1.89
N ASN A 28 -4.92 -3.31 -2.41
CA ASN A 28 -4.89 -4.16 -3.61
C ASN A 28 -5.23 -5.59 -3.22
N CYS A 29 -6.24 -6.16 -3.85
CA CYS A 29 -6.62 -7.56 -3.70
C CYS A 29 -5.88 -8.39 -4.76
N SER A 30 -4.56 -8.52 -4.60
CA SER A 30 -3.77 -9.37 -5.50
C SER A 30 -3.84 -10.85 -5.11
N SER A 31 -3.50 -11.73 -6.03
CA SER A 31 -3.21 -13.12 -5.69
C SER A 31 -2.12 -13.20 -4.62
N GLY A 32 -2.31 -14.09 -3.64
CA GLY A 32 -1.39 -14.30 -2.53
C GLY A 32 0.10 -14.32 -2.92
N SER A 33 0.92 -13.63 -2.13
CA SER A 33 2.37 -13.60 -2.27
C SER A 33 3.01 -14.66 -1.37
N ALA A 34 4.13 -15.23 -1.81
CA ALA A 34 4.92 -16.14 -0.97
C ALA A 34 5.53 -15.41 0.25
N GLU A 35 5.85 -14.13 0.08
CA GLU A 35 6.38 -13.27 1.13
C GLU A 35 5.73 -11.88 1.06
N SER A 36 5.31 -11.35 2.21
CA SER A 36 4.75 -10.01 2.35
C SER A 36 5.38 -9.31 3.55
N TRP A 37 5.85 -8.07 3.37
CA TRP A 37 6.28 -7.22 4.49
C TRP A 37 5.27 -6.11 4.73
N PHE A 38 4.77 -6.03 5.97
CA PHE A 38 3.82 -5.05 6.41
C PHE A 38 4.47 -4.08 7.40
N ILE A 39 4.54 -2.80 7.04
CA ILE A 39 5.23 -1.76 7.82
C ILE A 39 4.18 -0.83 8.40
N GLY A 40 3.76 -1.08 9.63
CA GLY A 40 2.73 -0.28 10.28
C GLY A 40 2.20 -0.91 11.56
N GLY A 41 1.15 -0.35 12.14
CA GLY A 41 0.56 -0.87 13.38
C GLY A 41 1.29 -0.51 14.66
N ASN A 42 0.71 -0.95 15.77
CA ASN A 42 1.32 -1.04 17.09
C ASN A 42 0.55 -2.11 17.89
N GLY A 43 1.16 -2.63 18.95
CA GLY A 43 0.53 -3.55 19.90
C GLY A 43 0.10 -2.89 21.22
N GLY A 44 -0.03 -1.56 21.23
CA GLY A 44 -0.46 -0.82 22.42
C GLY A 44 -1.97 -0.92 22.69
N VAL A 45 -2.41 -0.41 23.84
CA VAL A 45 -3.81 -0.50 24.31
C VAL A 45 -4.83 0.19 23.40
N THR A 46 -4.39 1.09 22.51
CA THR A 46 -5.25 1.73 21.52
C THR A 46 -5.42 0.92 20.24
N SER A 47 -4.64 -0.15 20.06
CA SER A 47 -4.63 -0.95 18.85
C SER A 47 -5.87 -1.83 18.75
N ARG A 48 -6.45 -1.84 17.54
CA ARG A 48 -7.49 -2.78 17.08
C ARG A 48 -7.06 -3.47 15.78
N GLY A 49 -5.76 -3.38 15.46
CA GLY A 49 -5.20 -3.88 14.21
C GLY A 49 -5.30 -5.40 14.08
N ARG A 50 -5.43 -5.88 12.84
CA ARG A 50 -5.66 -7.28 12.50
C ARG A 50 -4.86 -7.69 11.27
N LEU A 51 -4.15 -8.81 11.39
CA LEU A 51 -3.59 -9.53 10.25
C LEU A 51 -4.60 -10.58 9.78
N ILE A 52 -4.99 -10.49 8.52
CA ILE A 52 -6.02 -11.30 7.88
C ILE A 52 -5.33 -12.19 6.84
N MET A 53 -5.62 -13.48 6.87
CA MET A 53 -5.05 -14.50 5.99
C MET A 53 -6.18 -15.30 5.35
N ASP A 54 -6.40 -15.08 4.06
CA ASP A 54 -7.45 -15.73 3.27
C ASP A 54 -6.88 -16.86 2.41
N ASN A 55 -7.32 -18.08 2.65
CA ASN A 55 -6.96 -19.25 1.86
C ASN A 55 -8.10 -19.60 0.90
N SER A 56 -7.99 -19.13 -0.34
CA SER A 56 -8.92 -19.46 -1.41
C SER A 56 -8.69 -20.88 -1.99
N GLY A 57 -7.71 -21.62 -1.47
CA GLY A 57 -7.35 -22.97 -1.92
C GLY A 57 -8.25 -24.06 -1.32
N LEU A 58 -8.25 -25.23 -1.97
CA LEU A 58 -9.02 -26.40 -1.54
C LEU A 58 -8.28 -27.30 -0.53
N SER A 59 -7.11 -26.86 -0.06
CA SER A 59 -6.28 -27.59 0.91
C SER A 59 -5.81 -26.64 2.00
N ASP A 60 -5.51 -27.20 3.18
CA ASP A 60 -4.94 -26.43 4.27
C ASP A 60 -3.62 -25.78 3.85
N ALA A 61 -3.44 -24.52 4.22
CA ALA A 61 -2.24 -23.74 3.98
C ALA A 61 -1.49 -23.48 5.30
N THR A 62 -0.18 -23.33 5.20
CA THR A 62 0.68 -22.99 6.35
C THR A 62 1.34 -21.65 6.11
N VAL A 63 1.18 -20.73 7.06
CA VAL A 63 1.75 -19.39 7.01
C VAL A 63 2.57 -19.14 8.28
N GLN A 64 3.79 -18.64 8.11
CA GLN A 64 4.63 -18.18 9.21
C GLN A 64 4.58 -16.65 9.29
N VAL A 65 4.44 -16.12 10.51
CA VAL A 65 4.46 -14.68 10.77
C VAL A 65 5.60 -14.38 11.72
N THR A 66 6.48 -13.46 11.33
CA THR A 66 7.60 -12.97 12.14
C THR A 66 7.39 -11.48 12.44
N PRO A 67 7.04 -11.12 13.68
CA PRO A 67 6.97 -9.72 14.11
C PRO A 67 8.36 -9.14 14.39
N PHE A 68 8.52 -7.86 14.12
CA PHE A 68 9.68 -7.04 14.51
C PHE A 68 9.17 -5.78 15.21
N THR A 69 9.88 -5.34 16.24
CA THR A 69 9.50 -4.19 17.07
C THR A 69 10.66 -3.20 17.23
N GLU A 70 10.44 -2.14 18.01
CA GLU A 70 11.50 -1.24 18.45
C GLU A 70 12.64 -1.89 19.24
N THR A 71 12.48 -3.13 19.70
CA THR A 71 13.49 -3.89 20.43
C THR A 71 14.02 -5.10 19.64
N GLY A 72 13.71 -5.17 18.34
CA GLY A 72 14.18 -6.24 17.47
C GLY A 72 13.11 -7.30 17.13
N PRO A 73 13.53 -8.47 16.59
CA PRO A 73 12.62 -9.53 16.18
C PRO A 73 11.96 -10.25 17.37
N LEU A 74 10.69 -10.63 17.20
CA LEU A 74 9.98 -11.53 18.10
C LEU A 74 9.92 -12.95 17.51
N PRO A 75 9.64 -13.99 18.33
CA PRO A 75 9.52 -15.36 17.84
C PRO A 75 8.49 -15.51 16.72
N SER A 76 8.89 -16.18 15.64
CA SER A 76 7.98 -16.51 14.53
C SER A 76 6.90 -17.49 14.99
N THR A 77 5.67 -17.26 14.54
CA THR A 77 4.52 -18.14 14.81
C THR A 77 3.96 -18.70 13.52
N SER A 78 3.77 -20.02 13.46
CA SER A 78 3.15 -20.70 12.33
C SER A 78 1.65 -20.90 12.55
N PHE A 79 0.87 -20.61 11.52
CA PHE A 79 -0.57 -20.75 11.51
C PHE A 79 -1.00 -21.69 10.38
N THR A 80 -1.87 -22.64 10.71
CA THR A 80 -2.65 -23.37 9.70
C THR A 80 -3.93 -22.58 9.38
N ILE A 81 -4.18 -22.38 8.09
CA ILE A 81 -5.38 -21.74 7.55
C ILE A 81 -6.12 -22.82 6.76
N LYS A 82 -7.36 -23.12 7.17
CA LYS A 82 -8.12 -24.23 6.57
C LYS A 82 -8.46 -23.94 5.10
N ALA A 83 -8.72 -25.00 4.34
CA ALA A 83 -9.22 -24.88 2.97
C ALA A 83 -10.47 -23.97 2.90
N ALA A 84 -10.54 -23.11 1.88
CA ALA A 84 -11.64 -22.19 1.61
C ALA A 84 -12.08 -21.38 2.86
N SER A 85 -11.11 -20.86 3.61
CA SER A 85 -11.37 -20.16 4.87
C SER A 85 -10.42 -18.99 5.11
N GLU A 86 -10.83 -18.10 6.00
CA GLU A 86 -10.03 -16.99 6.50
C GLU A 86 -9.58 -17.25 7.94
N LYS A 87 -8.38 -16.77 8.28
CA LYS A 87 -7.90 -16.64 9.65
C LYS A 87 -7.48 -15.21 9.95
N THR A 88 -8.05 -14.64 11.02
CA THR A 88 -7.73 -13.29 11.49
C THR A 88 -7.03 -13.33 12.84
N ILE A 89 -5.88 -12.66 12.95
CA ILE A 89 -5.06 -12.56 14.17
C ILE A 89 -4.92 -11.10 14.58
N ARG A 90 -5.08 -10.79 15.87
CA ARG A 90 -4.87 -9.43 16.36
C ARG A 90 -3.39 -9.09 16.47
N ILE A 91 -3.04 -7.85 16.12
CA ILE A 91 -1.66 -7.37 16.18
C ILE A 91 -1.12 -7.30 17.61
N ASP A 92 -1.95 -6.90 18.57
CA ASP A 92 -1.54 -6.85 19.97
C ASP A 92 -1.40 -8.24 20.63
N SER A 93 -1.80 -9.31 19.95
CA SER A 93 -1.43 -10.68 20.31
C SER A 93 -0.09 -11.11 19.69
N LEU A 94 0.26 -10.59 18.51
CA LEU A 94 1.53 -10.89 17.83
C LEU A 94 2.72 -10.09 18.38
N ALA A 95 2.48 -8.84 18.78
CA ALA A 95 3.52 -7.95 19.33
C ALA A 95 2.98 -7.14 20.52
N PRO A 96 2.67 -7.78 21.66
CA PRO A 96 2.03 -7.10 22.79
C PRO A 96 2.85 -5.92 23.30
N GLY A 97 2.21 -4.76 23.46
CA GLY A 97 2.82 -3.54 24.01
C GLY A 97 3.77 -2.79 23.07
N ALA A 98 4.14 -3.35 21.92
CA ALA A 98 5.07 -2.73 20.98
C ALA A 98 4.54 -1.39 20.45
N ALA A 99 5.36 -0.35 20.52
CA ALA A 99 5.02 0.98 20.01
C ALA A 99 5.06 1.03 18.47
N ARG A 100 5.93 0.23 17.85
CA ARG A 100 6.10 0.16 16.41
C ARG A 100 6.39 -1.25 15.97
N THR A 101 5.75 -1.65 14.88
CA THR A 101 5.76 -3.02 14.37
C THR A 101 6.04 -3.07 12.88
N VAL A 102 6.72 -4.14 12.49
CA VAL A 102 6.81 -4.64 11.12
C VAL A 102 6.49 -6.14 11.17
N PHE A 103 5.75 -6.65 10.18
CA PHE A 103 5.46 -8.09 10.07
C PHE A 103 6.00 -8.63 8.76
N LYS A 104 6.83 -9.67 8.85
CA LYS A 104 7.15 -10.54 7.71
C LYS A 104 6.18 -11.72 7.73
N VAL A 105 5.45 -11.92 6.63
CA VAL A 105 4.49 -13.01 6.49
C VAL A 105 4.94 -13.90 5.33
N GLU A 106 5.16 -15.18 5.61
CA GLU A 106 5.69 -16.16 4.68
C GLU A 106 4.71 -17.32 4.50
N VAL A 107 4.25 -17.55 3.27
CA VAL A 107 3.38 -18.68 2.94
C VAL A 107 4.27 -19.89 2.68
N LEU A 108 4.36 -20.80 3.65
CA LEU A 108 5.19 -22.01 3.57
C LEU A 108 4.55 -23.08 2.67
N SER A 109 3.22 -23.15 2.64
CA SER A 109 2.47 -24.04 1.76
C SER A 109 1.07 -23.50 1.45
N GLY A 110 0.55 -23.80 0.26
CA GLY A 110 -0.75 -23.31 -0.21
C GLY A 110 -0.68 -21.95 -0.90
N ARG A 111 -1.85 -21.33 -1.15
CA ARG A 111 -1.99 -20.01 -1.76
C ARG A 111 -2.84 -19.14 -0.83
N VAL A 112 -2.19 -18.27 -0.07
CA VAL A 112 -2.85 -17.42 0.93
C VAL A 112 -2.65 -15.96 0.57
N SER A 113 -3.75 -15.22 0.51
CA SER A 113 -3.73 -13.76 0.42
C SER A 113 -3.66 -13.17 1.82
N THR A 114 -2.77 -12.20 2.02
CA THR A 114 -2.49 -11.62 3.33
C THR A 114 -2.80 -10.14 3.33
N PHE A 115 -3.53 -9.66 4.34
CA PHE A 115 -3.88 -8.25 4.50
C PHE A 115 -3.59 -7.81 5.92
N PHE A 116 -3.10 -6.58 6.10
CA PHE A 116 -2.92 -5.99 7.42
C PHE A 116 -3.74 -4.71 7.54
N PHE A 117 -4.68 -4.68 8.48
CA PHE A 117 -5.48 -3.51 8.81
C PHE A 117 -5.03 -2.93 10.15
N ASP A 118 -4.54 -1.68 10.18
CA ASP A 118 -4.25 -0.92 11.40
C ASP A 118 -5.47 -0.07 11.74
N GLU A 119 -6.09 -0.30 12.90
CA GLU A 119 -7.21 0.49 13.41
C GLU A 119 -6.88 0.93 14.83
N ARG A 120 -7.21 2.18 15.18
CA ARG A 120 -6.85 2.74 16.48
C ARG A 120 -8.04 3.40 17.17
N VAL A 121 -8.25 3.06 18.43
CA VAL A 121 -9.36 3.57 19.26
C VAL A 121 -8.86 3.85 20.68
N LYS A 122 -9.17 5.03 21.22
CA LYS A 122 -8.90 5.40 22.62
C LYS A 122 -10.20 5.68 23.36
N GLY A 123 -10.64 4.73 24.19
CA GLY A 123 -11.95 4.80 24.83
C GLY A 123 -13.07 4.82 23.78
N LEU A 124 -13.88 5.88 23.76
CA LEU A 124 -14.91 6.11 22.72
C LEU A 124 -14.40 6.92 21.52
N LYS A 125 -13.16 7.42 21.57
CA LYS A 125 -12.57 8.23 20.50
C LYS A 125 -11.96 7.32 19.44
N ASN A 126 -12.50 7.39 18.22
CA ASN A 126 -11.84 6.81 17.05
C ASN A 126 -10.60 7.64 16.67
N LEU A 127 -9.50 6.97 16.34
CA LEU A 127 -8.25 7.61 15.93
C LEU A 127 -7.91 7.37 14.45
N GLY A 128 -8.72 6.60 13.74
CA GLY A 128 -8.54 6.30 12.31
C GLY A 128 -8.27 4.83 12.05
N GLY A 129 -8.17 4.48 10.77
CA GLY A 129 -7.89 3.12 10.36
C GLY A 129 -7.50 3.01 8.89
N ASP A 130 -6.49 2.21 8.59
CA ASP A 130 -6.00 2.02 7.23
C ASP A 130 -5.38 0.62 7.02
N PHE A 131 -5.53 0.10 5.80
CA PHE A 131 -4.79 -1.04 5.32
C PHE A 131 -3.34 -0.65 5.06
N VAL A 132 -2.44 -1.39 5.69
CA VAL A 132 -1.02 -1.32 5.40
C VAL A 132 -0.77 -2.21 4.19
N ASN A 133 -0.53 -1.59 3.03
CA ASN A 133 -0.21 -2.32 1.82
C ASN A 133 1.19 -2.97 1.94
N PRO A 134 1.39 -4.19 1.42
CA PRO A 134 2.70 -4.84 1.52
C PRO A 134 3.76 -4.09 0.70
N ALA A 135 4.99 -4.10 1.18
CA ALA A 135 6.16 -3.60 0.47
C ALA A 135 7.24 -4.69 0.37
N LEU A 136 8.22 -4.51 -0.52
CA LEU A 136 9.41 -5.37 -0.56
C LEU A 136 10.63 -4.64 0.01
N PRO A 137 11.56 -5.35 0.66
CA PRO A 137 12.81 -4.77 1.09
C PRO A 137 13.64 -4.27 -0.10
N ALA A 138 14.14 -3.05 -0.03
CA ALA A 138 14.96 -2.45 -1.07
C ALA A 138 15.98 -1.47 -0.48
N ARG A 139 17.07 -1.21 -1.21
CA ARG A 139 18.04 -0.15 -0.87
C ARG A 139 17.51 1.25 -1.24
N THR A 140 16.57 1.31 -2.18
CA THR A 140 15.89 2.54 -2.59
C THR A 140 14.40 2.28 -2.57
N ASN A 141 13.68 2.99 -1.71
CA ASN A 141 12.23 2.91 -1.57
C ASN A 141 11.61 4.25 -1.94
N PHE A 142 10.54 4.21 -2.73
CA PHE A 142 9.78 5.40 -3.10
C PHE A 142 8.40 5.31 -2.47
N LEU A 143 8.02 6.32 -1.69
CA LEU A 143 6.72 6.45 -1.04
C LEU A 143 5.98 7.62 -1.73
N PRO A 144 5.31 7.39 -2.87
CA PRO A 144 4.64 8.44 -3.62
C PRO A 144 3.26 8.77 -3.04
N ALA A 145 2.66 9.85 -3.54
CA ALA A 145 1.30 10.29 -3.18
C ALA A 145 1.11 10.65 -1.70
N VAL A 146 2.15 11.21 -1.07
CA VAL A 146 2.02 11.79 0.28
C VAL A 146 1.21 13.09 0.17
N PRO A 147 0.04 13.19 0.82
CA PRO A 147 -0.79 14.37 0.71
C PRO A 147 -0.18 15.56 1.45
N ALA A 148 -0.08 16.71 0.80
CA ALA A 148 0.31 17.99 1.42
C ALA A 148 -0.89 18.87 1.80
N SER A 149 -2.04 18.67 1.14
CA SER A 149 -3.26 19.41 1.42
C SER A 149 -4.50 18.61 0.99
N PHE A 150 -5.54 18.65 1.82
CA PHE A 150 -6.90 18.26 1.44
C PHE A 150 -7.86 19.47 1.38
N GLY A 151 -7.31 20.69 1.33
CA GLY A 151 -8.05 21.94 1.41
C GLY A 151 -7.51 22.87 2.50
N ASN A 152 -8.11 24.05 2.61
CA ASN A 152 -7.68 25.06 3.58
C ASN A 152 -7.90 24.57 5.02
N GLY A 153 -6.83 24.49 5.81
CA GLY A 153 -6.89 24.10 7.23
C GLY A 153 -6.62 22.62 7.49
N SER A 154 -6.29 21.81 6.47
CA SER A 154 -5.81 20.44 6.69
C SER A 154 -4.45 20.47 7.37
N LYS A 155 -4.29 19.71 8.45
CA LYS A 155 -3.02 19.56 9.17
C LYS A 155 -2.57 18.11 9.07
N PHE A 156 -1.26 17.94 8.87
CA PHE A 156 -0.64 16.64 8.71
C PHE A 156 0.48 16.47 9.73
N THR A 157 0.61 15.26 10.27
CA THR A 157 1.80 14.83 11.00
C THR A 157 2.35 13.58 10.35
N TYR A 158 3.64 13.61 10.00
CA TYR A 158 4.31 12.54 9.26
C TYR A 158 5.32 11.83 10.16
N ARG A 159 5.28 10.50 10.18
CA ARG A 159 6.28 9.65 10.86
C ARG A 159 6.70 8.52 9.93
N LEU A 160 7.95 8.55 9.49
CA LEU A 160 8.53 7.53 8.62
C LEU A 160 8.95 6.34 9.47
N ARG A 161 8.37 5.17 9.19
CA ARG A 161 8.78 3.91 9.80
C ARG A 161 9.78 3.20 8.90
N LEU A 162 10.92 2.82 9.47
CA LEU A 162 12.00 2.12 8.79
C LEU A 162 12.42 0.88 9.58
N MET A 163 12.94 -0.11 8.86
CA MET A 163 13.66 -1.23 9.45
C MET A 163 14.65 -1.81 8.44
N ALA A 164 15.89 -2.02 8.86
CA ALA A 164 16.85 -2.83 8.12
C ALA A 164 16.47 -4.30 8.25
N THR A 165 16.30 -5.01 7.12
CA THR A 165 15.84 -6.41 7.14
C THR A 165 16.98 -7.42 7.31
N GLY A 166 18.21 -7.00 7.02
CA GLY A 166 19.43 -7.78 7.21
C GLY A 166 19.87 -7.87 8.67
N LYS A 167 20.90 -8.70 8.91
CA LYS A 167 21.50 -8.92 10.25
C LYS A 167 22.64 -7.97 10.60
N LEU A 168 22.82 -6.91 9.81
CA LEU A 168 23.88 -5.93 9.99
C LEU A 168 23.23 -4.57 10.13
N ASP A 169 23.82 -3.73 10.97
CA ASP A 169 23.43 -2.33 11.10
C ASP A 169 23.63 -1.61 9.77
N GLY A 170 22.91 -0.52 9.60
CA GLY A 170 22.96 0.30 8.40
C GLY A 170 22.60 1.73 8.68
N THR A 171 22.53 2.50 7.60
CA THR A 171 22.10 3.89 7.61
C THR A 171 21.15 4.13 6.45
N ALA A 172 20.25 5.09 6.63
CA ALA A 172 19.35 5.55 5.59
C ALA A 172 19.36 7.08 5.48
N SER A 173 18.98 7.60 4.32
CA SER A 173 18.71 9.01 4.09
C SER A 173 17.35 9.17 3.40
N VAL A 174 16.73 10.34 3.57
CA VAL A 174 15.41 10.63 3.04
C VAL A 174 15.45 11.92 2.22
N GLU A 175 15.03 11.82 0.97
CA GLU A 175 14.80 12.96 0.08
C GLU A 175 13.30 13.20 -0.05
N VAL A 176 12.87 14.46 0.04
CA VAL A 176 11.53 14.90 -0.34
C VAL A 176 11.56 15.25 -1.82
N VAL A 177 10.72 14.60 -2.60
CA VAL A 177 10.54 14.85 -4.04
C VAL A 177 9.21 15.58 -4.23
N SER A 178 9.27 16.85 -4.62
CA SER A 178 8.09 17.70 -4.76
C SER A 178 8.12 18.47 -6.09
N LYS A 179 7.01 19.12 -6.45
CA LYS A 179 6.99 20.00 -7.64
C LYS A 179 7.90 21.23 -7.51
N ASP A 180 8.22 21.62 -6.28
CA ASP A 180 9.02 22.80 -5.98
C ASP A 180 10.53 22.45 -5.95
N GLY A 181 10.87 21.16 -6.08
CA GLY A 181 12.23 20.63 -6.11
C GLY A 181 12.43 19.41 -5.22
N VAL A 182 13.65 18.86 -5.29
CA VAL A 182 14.13 17.74 -4.47
C VAL A 182 15.11 18.26 -3.42
N TYR A 183 14.92 17.87 -2.16
CA TYR A 183 15.81 18.24 -1.06
C TYR A 183 15.81 17.21 0.06
N VAL A 184 16.84 17.25 0.92
CA VAL A 184 16.94 16.44 2.13
C VAL A 184 16.49 17.28 3.34
N PRO A 185 15.43 16.91 4.07
CA PRO A 185 15.05 17.61 5.28
C PRO A 185 16.13 17.53 6.35
N VAL A 186 16.16 18.54 7.24
CA VAL A 186 17.12 18.59 8.35
C VAL A 186 17.01 17.33 9.22
N GLY A 187 18.14 16.72 9.53
CA GLY A 187 18.20 15.50 10.35
C GLY A 187 17.86 14.20 9.62
N LEU A 188 17.55 14.24 8.31
CA LEU A 188 17.23 13.05 7.52
C LEU A 188 18.32 12.69 6.48
N SER A 189 19.51 13.29 6.56
CA SER A 189 20.66 12.94 5.71
C SER A 189 21.33 11.64 6.15
N GLU A 190 21.23 11.29 7.43
CA GLU A 190 21.81 10.08 8.01
C GLU A 190 20.96 9.63 9.20
N ILE A 191 20.23 8.54 9.00
CA ILE A 191 19.37 7.90 9.98
C ILE A 191 20.04 6.57 10.34
N PRO A 192 20.53 6.38 11.58
CA PRO A 192 21.10 5.11 12.01
C PRO A 192 20.00 4.05 12.10
N LEU A 193 20.31 2.84 11.62
CA LEU A 193 19.42 1.69 11.66
C LEU A 193 20.14 0.53 12.33
N ASN A 194 19.69 0.15 13.51
CA ASN A 194 20.09 -1.11 14.12
C ASN A 194 19.48 -2.27 13.33
N SER A 195 20.22 -3.36 13.22
CA SER A 195 19.79 -4.59 12.58
C SER A 195 18.43 -5.06 13.12
N GLN A 196 17.41 -5.15 12.26
CA GLN A 196 16.10 -5.72 12.56
C GLN A 196 15.29 -5.02 13.67
N GLU A 197 15.68 -3.80 14.05
CA GLU A 197 14.88 -2.95 14.94
C GLU A 197 14.03 -1.97 14.12
N VAL A 198 12.77 -1.82 14.51
CA VAL A 198 11.85 -0.87 13.88
C VAL A 198 12.08 0.51 14.48
N VAL A 199 12.30 1.52 13.63
CA VAL A 199 12.43 2.93 14.03
C VAL A 199 11.33 3.76 13.40
N ASP A 200 10.82 4.73 14.16
CA ASP A 200 9.92 5.78 13.67
C ASP A 200 10.72 7.10 13.70
N VAL A 201 10.80 7.78 12.56
CA VAL A 201 11.49 9.06 12.38
C VAL A 201 10.45 10.13 12.10
N PRO A 202 10.28 11.13 12.97
CA PRO A 202 9.38 12.24 12.70
C PRO A 202 9.90 13.06 11.53
N ILE A 203 8.99 13.51 10.66
CA ILE A 203 9.34 14.43 9.57
C ILE A 203 8.64 15.76 9.86
N SER A 204 9.40 16.76 10.26
CA SER A 204 8.95 18.12 10.54
C SER A 204 9.47 19.11 9.50
N ASP A 205 8.94 20.34 9.55
CA ASP A 205 9.48 21.49 8.82
C ASP A 205 9.62 21.31 7.31
N LEU A 206 8.70 20.53 6.73
CA LEU A 206 8.61 20.35 5.30
C LEU A 206 8.17 21.65 4.62
N SER A 207 9.05 22.19 3.78
CA SER A 207 8.71 23.24 2.82
C SER A 207 8.03 22.60 1.62
N ILE A 208 6.80 22.12 1.82
CA ILE A 208 6.00 21.48 0.78
C ILE A 208 4.86 22.42 0.38
N GLY A 209 4.73 22.68 -0.92
CA GLY A 209 3.58 23.40 -1.46
C GLY A 209 2.26 22.64 -1.27
N LYS A 210 1.23 23.00 -2.02
CA LYS A 210 -0.11 22.37 -1.91
C LYS A 210 -0.25 21.05 -2.66
N SER A 211 0.74 20.66 -3.45
CA SER A 211 0.70 19.42 -4.24
C SER A 211 1.21 18.25 -3.43
N ASN A 212 0.71 17.04 -3.71
CA ASN A 212 1.31 15.84 -3.14
C ASN A 212 2.80 15.77 -3.48
N PHE A 213 3.55 15.21 -2.56
CA PHE A 213 4.98 14.97 -2.69
C PHE A 213 5.25 13.47 -2.53
N ALA A 214 6.52 13.10 -2.59
CA ALA A 214 6.97 11.75 -2.32
C ALA A 214 8.20 11.76 -1.42
N LEU A 215 8.44 10.63 -0.76
CA LEU A 215 9.71 10.39 -0.09
C LEU A 215 10.51 9.35 -0.88
N LYS A 216 11.79 9.62 -1.08
CA LYS A 216 12.77 8.64 -1.54
C LYS A 216 13.69 8.31 -0.38
N VAL A 217 13.64 7.05 0.06
CA VAL A 217 14.50 6.53 1.13
C VAL A 217 15.63 5.74 0.48
N SER A 218 16.88 6.16 0.73
CA SER A 218 18.08 5.45 0.26
C SER A 218 18.82 4.86 1.45
N ALA A 219 19.31 3.62 1.36
CA ALA A 219 19.93 2.92 2.48
C ALA A 219 21.15 2.09 2.09
N THR A 220 22.06 1.90 3.06
CA THR A 220 23.29 1.09 2.90
C THR A 220 23.04 -0.42 3.01
N ALA A 221 21.82 -0.83 3.36
CA ALA A 221 21.33 -2.21 3.35
C ALA A 221 19.85 -2.24 2.87
N PRO A 222 19.29 -3.40 2.49
CA PRO A 222 17.86 -3.52 2.22
C PRO A 222 17.04 -3.10 3.45
N VAL A 223 16.12 -2.15 3.24
CA VAL A 223 15.18 -1.67 4.25
C VAL A 223 13.76 -1.78 3.74
N VAL A 224 12.82 -1.90 4.67
CA VAL A 224 11.41 -1.69 4.41
C VAL A 224 10.98 -0.34 4.99
N ALA A 225 10.06 0.35 4.31
CA ALA A 225 9.65 1.70 4.64
C ALA A 225 8.16 1.93 4.42
N ALA A 226 7.52 2.65 5.35
CA ALA A 226 6.20 3.23 5.17
C ALA A 226 6.06 4.52 6.00
N LEU A 227 5.27 5.46 5.52
CA LEU A 227 5.00 6.73 6.17
C LEU A 227 3.63 6.69 6.82
N TYR A 228 3.60 6.82 8.15
CA TYR A 228 2.37 7.13 8.85
C TYR A 228 2.02 8.60 8.65
N THR A 229 0.83 8.87 8.14
CA THR A 229 0.33 10.21 7.88
C THR A 229 -0.95 10.43 8.68
N ASP A 230 -0.84 11.12 9.82
CA ASP A 230 -2.00 11.58 10.58
C ASP A 230 -2.57 12.82 9.90
N VAL A 231 -3.89 12.86 9.75
CA VAL A 231 -4.61 13.95 9.09
C VAL A 231 -5.71 14.44 10.01
N SER A 232 -5.75 15.76 10.22
CA SER A 232 -6.92 16.42 10.76
C SER A 232 -7.41 17.52 9.81
N PHE A 233 -8.71 17.49 9.53
CA PHE A 233 -9.35 18.45 8.65
C PHE A 233 -10.81 18.66 9.06
N ASN A 234 -11.21 19.89 9.34
CA ASN A 234 -12.53 20.23 9.90
C ASN A 234 -12.85 19.41 11.17
N ARG A 235 -13.84 18.51 11.11
CA ARG A 235 -14.22 17.60 12.20
C ARG A 235 -13.66 16.18 12.02
N MET A 236 -12.98 15.92 10.91
CA MET A 236 -12.42 14.61 10.57
C MET A 236 -10.99 14.50 11.12
N SER A 237 -10.68 13.35 11.71
CA SER A 237 -9.37 12.93 12.16
C SER A 237 -9.20 11.47 11.75
N ASP A 238 -8.20 11.20 10.93
CA ASP A 238 -7.91 9.88 10.36
C ASP A 238 -6.41 9.76 10.08
N PHE A 239 -5.94 8.59 9.67
CA PHE A 239 -4.57 8.41 9.20
C PHE A 239 -4.49 7.51 7.97
N ALA A 240 -3.40 7.62 7.23
CA ALA A 240 -3.05 6.68 6.16
C ALA A 240 -1.60 6.21 6.28
N TRP A 241 -1.34 4.99 5.84
CA TRP A 241 -0.03 4.39 5.65
C TRP A 241 0.38 4.49 4.18
N ILE A 242 1.35 5.36 3.88
CA ILE A 242 1.94 5.48 2.55
C ILE A 242 3.10 4.49 2.45
N THR A 243 2.94 3.41 1.71
CA THR A 243 3.93 2.32 1.62
C THR A 243 4.82 2.46 0.39
N SER A 244 6.00 1.84 0.42
CA SER A 244 6.90 1.80 -0.74
C SER A 244 6.20 1.21 -1.96
N ALA A 245 6.20 1.95 -3.08
CA ALA A 245 5.63 1.53 -4.35
C ALA A 245 6.69 0.89 -5.24
N GLN A 246 6.25 0.03 -6.15
CA GLN A 246 7.12 -0.63 -7.12
C GLN A 246 6.89 -0.11 -8.52
N SER A 247 7.91 -0.26 -9.37
CA SER A 247 7.75 -0.01 -10.79
C SER A 247 6.73 -1.01 -11.34
N PHE A 248 5.80 -0.52 -12.13
CA PHE A 248 4.79 -1.32 -12.79
C PHE A 248 4.89 -1.10 -14.30
N ARG A 249 4.40 -2.06 -15.11
CA ARG A 249 4.35 -1.90 -16.58
C ARG A 249 2.99 -1.41 -17.05
N LYS A 250 1.94 -2.07 -16.58
CA LYS A 250 0.56 -1.76 -16.93
C LYS A 250 -0.35 -2.14 -15.77
N THR A 251 -1.32 -1.29 -15.48
CA THR A 251 -2.35 -1.55 -14.48
C THR A 251 -3.68 -0.93 -14.91
N SER A 252 -4.77 -1.58 -14.54
CA SER A 252 -6.13 -1.13 -14.85
C SER A 252 -6.95 -1.15 -13.56
N ILE A 253 -7.66 -0.06 -13.30
CA ILE A 253 -8.29 0.24 -12.01
C ILE A 253 -9.70 0.73 -12.28
N ASN A 254 -10.68 0.07 -11.66
CA ASN A 254 -12.04 0.58 -11.65
C ASN A 254 -12.22 1.57 -10.49
N LEU A 255 -12.46 2.83 -10.81
CA LEU A 255 -12.60 3.92 -9.83
C LEU A 255 -14.05 4.18 -9.41
N TYR A 256 -15.03 3.73 -10.21
CA TYR A 256 -16.46 3.86 -9.89
C TYR A 256 -16.94 5.25 -9.43
N GLY A 257 -16.25 6.33 -9.80
CA GLY A 257 -16.57 7.70 -9.41
C GLY A 257 -15.64 8.31 -8.35
N LEU A 258 -14.68 7.55 -7.82
CA LEU A 258 -13.57 8.10 -7.06
C LEU A 258 -12.76 9.08 -7.94
N GLU A 259 -12.33 10.18 -7.34
CA GLU A 259 -11.52 11.20 -8.01
C GLU A 259 -10.13 11.30 -7.34
N PRO A 260 -9.29 10.26 -7.38
CA PRO A 260 -7.99 10.32 -6.73
C PRO A 260 -7.02 11.25 -7.48
N THR A 261 -6.01 11.71 -6.75
CA THR A 261 -4.79 12.23 -7.36
C THR A 261 -3.81 11.08 -7.50
N ILE A 262 -3.34 10.83 -8.72
CA ILE A 262 -2.27 9.87 -8.98
C ILE A 262 -0.95 10.62 -8.96
N THR A 263 0.01 10.12 -8.17
CA THR A 263 1.36 10.68 -8.07
C THR A 263 2.34 9.66 -8.62
N PHE A 264 3.07 10.04 -9.68
CA PHE A 264 4.15 9.25 -10.26
C PHE A 264 5.49 9.85 -9.85
N VAL A 265 6.48 9.00 -9.58
CA VAL A 265 7.81 9.40 -9.11
C VAL A 265 8.89 8.57 -9.78
N GLY A 266 9.96 9.21 -10.22
CA GLY A 266 11.14 8.56 -10.79
C GLY A 266 12.02 9.54 -11.56
N ASP A 267 13.27 9.17 -11.83
CA ASP A 267 14.24 10.04 -12.52
C ASP A 267 13.72 10.52 -13.89
N ARG A 268 13.00 9.65 -14.59
CA ARG A 268 12.22 9.97 -15.79
C ARG A 268 10.84 9.33 -15.67
N ILE A 269 9.83 10.05 -16.12
CA ILE A 269 8.44 9.61 -16.10
C ILE A 269 7.92 9.64 -17.54
N SER A 270 7.48 8.48 -18.04
CA SER A 270 6.75 8.36 -19.30
C SER A 270 5.56 7.43 -19.11
N ILE A 271 4.37 8.02 -18.97
CA ILE A 271 3.13 7.31 -18.66
C ILE A 271 2.08 7.64 -19.72
N THR A 272 1.35 6.63 -20.19
CA THR A 272 0.11 6.80 -20.95
C THR A 272 -1.08 6.42 -20.08
N LEU A 273 -2.01 7.36 -19.93
CA LEU A 273 -3.28 7.19 -19.24
C LEU A 273 -4.39 7.06 -20.27
N GLU A 274 -5.22 6.04 -20.13
CA GLU A 274 -6.45 5.86 -20.90
C GLU A 274 -7.60 5.64 -19.93
N TRP A 275 -8.66 6.43 -20.00
CA TRP A 275 -9.79 6.29 -19.08
C TRP A 275 -11.13 6.33 -19.81
N LYS A 276 -12.07 5.54 -19.29
CA LYS A 276 -13.45 5.46 -19.74
C LYS A 276 -14.35 6.11 -18.68
N ASN A 277 -15.16 7.08 -19.08
CA ASN A 277 -16.11 7.73 -18.19
C ASN A 277 -17.44 6.94 -18.09
N LYS A 278 -18.37 7.44 -17.26
CA LYS A 278 -19.71 6.83 -17.10
C LYS A 278 -20.55 6.74 -18.39
N SER A 279 -20.32 7.61 -19.38
CA SER A 279 -21.02 7.58 -20.68
C SER A 279 -20.37 6.64 -21.69
N GLY A 280 -19.28 5.96 -21.30
CA GLY A 280 -18.51 5.08 -22.15
C GLY A 280 -17.51 5.80 -23.07
N LYS A 281 -17.41 7.13 -23.01
CA LYS A 281 -16.40 7.89 -23.75
C LYS A 281 -15.01 7.55 -23.22
N ILE A 282 -14.13 7.19 -24.14
CA ILE A 282 -12.71 6.92 -23.86
C ILE A 282 -11.92 8.21 -24.11
N SER A 283 -10.93 8.48 -23.26
CA SER A 283 -10.00 9.59 -23.38
C SER A 283 -8.60 9.11 -23.03
N ARG A 284 -7.58 9.76 -23.62
CA ARG A 284 -6.17 9.39 -23.43
C ARG A 284 -5.33 10.63 -23.14
N LYS A 285 -4.29 10.47 -22.32
CA LYS A 285 -3.29 11.50 -22.04
C LYS A 285 -1.91 10.87 -21.84
N SER A 286 -0.89 11.45 -22.45
CA SER A 286 0.51 11.12 -22.14
C SER A 286 1.04 12.10 -21.10
N LEU A 287 1.77 11.58 -20.12
CA LEU A 287 2.51 12.33 -19.11
C LEU A 287 3.99 12.06 -19.32
N VAL A 288 4.75 13.11 -19.58
CA VAL A 288 6.21 13.06 -19.72
C VAL A 288 6.80 14.15 -18.84
N GLY A 289 7.85 13.81 -18.09
CA GLY A 289 8.55 14.72 -17.20
C GLY A 289 9.54 13.96 -16.33
N ASP A 290 10.08 14.63 -15.33
CA ASP A 290 11.10 14.10 -14.44
C ASP A 290 10.65 14.25 -12.99
N GLU A 291 11.28 13.50 -12.09
CA GLU A 291 11.12 13.52 -10.63
C GLU A 291 9.72 13.16 -10.12
N ILE A 292 8.71 14.02 -10.36
CA ILE A 292 7.35 13.84 -9.86
C ILE A 292 6.29 14.43 -10.81
N ILE A 293 5.24 13.64 -11.09
CA ILE A 293 4.04 14.12 -11.77
C ILE A 293 2.81 13.82 -10.92
N ASN A 294 2.06 14.87 -10.61
CA ASN A 294 0.74 14.80 -9.98
C ASN A 294 -0.36 14.98 -11.04
N TRP A 295 -1.25 14.00 -11.16
CA TRP A 295 -2.38 14.05 -12.07
C TRP A 295 -3.69 13.70 -11.37
N LYS A 296 -4.63 14.66 -11.38
CA LYS A 296 -5.98 14.45 -10.84
C LYS A 296 -6.82 13.67 -11.84
N VAL A 297 -7.40 12.55 -11.40
CA VAL A 297 -8.32 11.78 -12.22
C VAL A 297 -9.56 12.63 -12.53
N PRO A 298 -9.99 12.71 -13.81
CA PRO A 298 -11.21 13.41 -14.19
C PRO A 298 -12.46 12.84 -13.53
N SER A 299 -13.41 13.71 -13.21
CA SER A 299 -14.69 13.31 -12.63
C SER A 299 -15.43 12.29 -13.50
N ASN A 300 -16.25 11.45 -12.84
CA ASN A 300 -17.03 10.39 -13.50
C ASN A 300 -16.20 9.32 -14.23
N THR A 301 -14.90 9.20 -13.95
CA THR A 301 -14.07 8.09 -14.46
C THR A 301 -14.54 6.77 -13.85
N ARG A 302 -14.75 5.75 -14.69
CA ARG A 302 -15.15 4.41 -14.27
C ARG A 302 -13.99 3.44 -14.28
N LEU A 303 -13.24 3.41 -15.39
CA LEU A 303 -12.07 2.57 -15.57
C LEU A 303 -10.93 3.45 -16.05
N ILE A 304 -9.75 3.28 -15.45
CA ILE A 304 -8.50 3.85 -15.93
C ILE A 304 -7.50 2.73 -16.19
N THR A 305 -6.76 2.84 -17.29
CA THR A 305 -5.61 2.01 -17.64
C THR A 305 -4.37 2.90 -17.70
N ILE A 306 -3.34 2.49 -16.98
CA ILE A 306 -2.08 3.23 -16.83
C ILE A 306 -0.98 2.34 -17.42
N SER A 307 -0.29 2.83 -18.44
CA SER A 307 0.87 2.14 -19.03
C SER A 307 2.12 2.96 -18.75
N ASN A 308 3.14 2.33 -18.20
CA ASN A 308 4.40 2.94 -17.80
C ASN A 308 5.54 2.42 -18.68
N PHE A 309 6.29 3.35 -19.25
CA PHE A 309 7.39 3.10 -20.17
C PHE A 309 8.76 3.42 -19.55
N THR A 310 8.78 3.67 -18.24
CA THR A 310 9.96 4.00 -17.43
C THR A 310 10.00 3.11 -16.19
N THR A 311 10.97 3.35 -15.30
CA THR A 311 11.06 2.73 -13.97
C THR A 311 10.27 3.49 -12.90
N ALA A 312 9.48 4.50 -13.30
CA ALA A 312 8.68 5.30 -12.38
C ALA A 312 7.75 4.40 -11.55
N VAL A 313 7.56 4.78 -10.30
CA VAL A 313 6.54 4.18 -9.42
C VAL A 313 5.34 5.11 -9.35
N GLY A 314 4.21 4.65 -8.81
CA GLY A 314 3.12 5.57 -8.52
C GLY A 314 2.10 5.03 -7.55
N SER A 315 1.31 5.93 -7.00
CA SER A 315 0.22 5.62 -6.08
C SER A 315 -0.93 6.61 -6.24
N LEU A 316 -2.11 6.20 -5.76
CA LEU A 316 -3.30 7.02 -5.68
C LEU A 316 -3.48 7.50 -4.24
N SER A 317 -3.91 8.75 -4.07
CA SER A 317 -4.41 9.27 -2.81
C SER A 317 -5.72 10.03 -3.02
N TRP A 318 -6.66 9.89 -2.09
CA TRP A 318 -7.91 10.63 -2.10
C TRP A 318 -8.45 10.81 -0.69
N ASN A 319 -9.38 11.74 -0.55
CA ASN A 319 -10.19 11.89 0.65
C ASN A 319 -11.66 11.64 0.31
N THR A 320 -12.41 11.19 1.31
CA THR A 320 -13.86 11.04 1.28
C THR A 320 -14.45 11.91 2.40
N THR A 321 -15.76 11.85 2.59
CA THR A 321 -16.41 12.40 3.79
C THR A 321 -16.05 11.65 5.07
N ASP A 322 -15.63 10.39 4.95
CA ASP A 322 -15.36 9.49 6.07
C ASP A 322 -13.89 9.48 6.50
N GLY A 323 -12.96 9.80 5.59
CA GLY A 323 -11.53 9.72 5.89
C GLY A 323 -10.62 9.92 4.68
N VAL A 324 -9.39 9.44 4.78
CA VAL A 324 -8.34 9.57 3.75
C VAL A 324 -7.83 8.21 3.35
N ALA A 325 -7.60 7.97 2.05
CA ALA A 325 -7.18 6.66 1.57
C ALA A 325 -5.98 6.77 0.62
N TYR A 326 -5.19 5.71 0.62
CA TYR A 326 -3.99 5.52 -0.17
C TYR A 326 -4.01 4.16 -0.86
N LEU A 327 -3.46 4.07 -2.07
CA LEU A 327 -3.32 2.79 -2.77
C LEU A 327 -2.08 2.82 -3.69
N PRO A 328 -1.08 1.94 -3.49
CA PRO A 328 0.03 1.84 -4.42
C PRO A 328 -0.38 1.21 -5.74
N LEU A 329 0.17 1.70 -6.86
CA LEU A 329 0.03 1.05 -8.15
C LEU A 329 0.90 -0.20 -8.18
N VAL A 330 0.27 -1.33 -8.46
CA VAL A 330 0.94 -2.60 -8.69
C VAL A 330 0.72 -3.05 -10.13
N SER A 331 1.66 -3.83 -10.67
CA SER A 331 1.47 -4.47 -11.97
C SER A 331 0.23 -5.38 -11.90
N GLY A 332 -0.59 -5.36 -12.94
CA GLY A 332 -1.66 -6.34 -13.07
C GLY A 332 -1.09 -7.76 -13.09
N ALA A 333 -1.82 -8.71 -12.51
CA ALA A 333 -1.47 -10.12 -12.62
C ALA A 333 -1.32 -10.46 -14.11
N ALA A 334 -0.15 -10.98 -14.50
CA ALA A 334 -0.01 -11.60 -15.80
C ALA A 334 -1.04 -12.74 -15.85
N PRO A 335 -1.88 -12.86 -16.90
CA PRO A 335 -2.62 -14.08 -17.05
C PRO A 335 -1.59 -15.19 -17.16
N ASP A 336 -1.60 -16.16 -16.23
CA ASP A 336 -1.04 -17.46 -16.51
C ASP A 336 -1.60 -17.83 -17.88
N SER A 337 -0.72 -18.05 -18.85
CA SER A 337 -1.10 -18.67 -20.09
C SER A 337 -1.53 -20.08 -19.75
N ALA A 338 -2.75 -20.24 -19.25
CA ALA A 338 -3.49 -21.46 -19.42
C ALA A 338 -3.58 -21.61 -20.93
N THR A 339 -2.70 -22.44 -21.48
CA THR A 339 -2.82 -22.97 -22.82
C THR A 339 -4.27 -23.37 -22.95
N ARG A 340 -5.03 -22.68 -23.81
CA ARG A 340 -6.37 -23.16 -24.17
C ARG A 340 -6.18 -24.63 -24.51
N PRO A 341 -6.85 -25.58 -23.83
CA PRO A 341 -6.83 -26.93 -24.33
C PRO A 341 -7.32 -26.85 -25.77
N ILE A 342 -6.49 -27.31 -26.70
CA ILE A 342 -6.90 -27.52 -28.08
C ILE A 342 -8.05 -28.52 -27.94
N ALA A 343 -9.28 -28.06 -28.13
CA ALA A 343 -10.42 -28.96 -28.22
C ALA A 343 -10.20 -29.76 -29.50
N ASP A 344 -9.64 -30.95 -29.36
CA ASP A 344 -9.56 -31.91 -30.44
C ASP A 344 -10.99 -32.40 -30.73
N ILE A 345 -11.62 -31.80 -31.73
CA ILE A 345 -12.98 -32.10 -32.18
C ILE A 345 -13.10 -33.53 -32.73
N ALA A 346 -12.00 -34.29 -32.83
CA ALA A 346 -12.02 -35.70 -33.25
C ALA A 346 -12.60 -36.69 -32.21
N VAL A 347 -12.90 -36.26 -30.97
CA VAL A 347 -13.44 -37.16 -29.91
C VAL A 347 -14.97 -37.10 -29.79
N ILE A 348 -15.65 -36.26 -30.58
CA ILE A 348 -17.12 -36.18 -30.61
C ILE A 348 -17.62 -36.43 -32.04
N GLN A 349 -17.40 -37.64 -32.55
CA GLN A 349 -18.29 -38.22 -33.54
C GLN A 349 -18.61 -39.67 -33.15
N PRO A 350 -19.89 -40.03 -33.01
CA PRO A 350 -20.27 -41.44 -32.90
C PRO A 350 -19.99 -42.12 -34.25
N ARG A 351 -19.28 -43.25 -34.20
CA ARG A 351 -19.23 -44.17 -35.34
C ARG A 351 -20.64 -44.75 -35.50
N SER A 352 -21.28 -44.45 -36.62
CA SER A 352 -22.39 -45.21 -37.18
C SER A 352 -22.09 -45.49 -38.65
#